data_AF-A0A8H2XER7-F1
#
_entry.id   AF-A0A8H2XER7-F1
#
_cell.length_a   1.000
_cell.length_b   1.000
_cell.length_c   1.000
_cell.angle_alpha   90.00
_cell.angle_beta   90.00
_cell.angle_gamma   90.00
#
_symmetry.space_group_name_H-M   'P 1'
#
loop_
_entity.id
_entity.type
_entity.pdbx_description
1 polymer ?
#
loop_
_entity_poly.entity_id
_entity_poly.type
_entity_poly.pdbx_seq_one_letter_code
_entity_poly.pdbx_strand_id
1 'polypeptide(L)'
;MDIHYERATVKVRVTDENGIDLEMFGIRDSGPNTKECWIPSKEGEGFQITWEAKAPIRRYKNLALRAVPYLDGAKRAEGILTASQRENGESGCLDGEQVGVNKSSPFQFSRLHTTTDDLELEKHKNHIHATNLNTIKVVVAWGHATVRELSPEDVEETIFPSLPNRGLTHESNVKRGNYSAAILGDPVVTRSSPCTHTYTFRRDTKLDAFVFVFRYASLDWLREQGITPSRRRPRRTPSHTPDYIDVDALDHDVKLELDTKVGITQLPATQQGVFLDPEGEIEVLKHLVPVPLNGAQSSAPVKIEDEVKVEVKIEPDILA
;
A
#
# COMPACT_ATOMS: atom_id res chain seq x y z
N MET A 1 1.30 -3.96 12.70
CA MET A 1 0.02 -3.93 13.43
C MET A 1 -0.67 -5.28 13.30
N ASP A 2 -1.25 -5.81 14.36
CA ASP A 2 -1.84 -7.16 14.40
C ASP A 2 -3.23 -7.15 15.04
N ILE A 3 -4.14 -7.95 14.50
CA ILE A 3 -5.48 -8.20 15.06
C ILE A 3 -5.61 -9.68 15.36
N HIS A 4 -6.04 -9.99 16.58
CA HIS A 4 -6.38 -11.35 17.01
C HIS A 4 -7.90 -11.53 16.95
N TYR A 5 -8.37 -12.50 16.17
CA TYR A 5 -9.79 -12.78 15.99
C TYR A 5 -10.01 -14.28 15.87
N GLU A 6 -10.89 -14.84 16.70
CA GLU A 6 -11.21 -16.28 16.70
C GLU A 6 -9.95 -17.20 16.63
N ARG A 7 -8.89 -16.85 17.37
CA ARG A 7 -7.57 -17.54 17.40
C ARG A 7 -6.81 -17.54 16.06
N ALA A 8 -7.23 -16.76 15.07
CA ALA A 8 -6.37 -16.31 13.99
C ALA A 8 -5.68 -14.99 14.40
N THR A 9 -4.44 -14.81 13.96
CA THR A 9 -3.72 -13.54 14.07
C THR A 9 -3.43 -13.06 12.66
N VAL A 10 -3.95 -11.90 12.30
CA VAL A 10 -3.66 -11.24 11.02
C VAL A 10 -2.77 -10.04 11.30
N LYS A 11 -1.63 -9.97 10.63
CA LYS A 11 -0.67 -8.88 10.79
C LYS A 11 -0.54 -8.14 9.47
N VAL A 12 -0.63 -6.81 9.52
CA VAL A 12 -0.36 -5.92 8.38
C VAL A 12 0.71 -4.92 8.81
N ARG A 13 1.66 -4.66 7.91
CA ARG A 13 2.74 -3.70 8.12
C ARG A 13 2.88 -2.81 6.89
N VAL A 14 3.33 -1.59 7.13
CA VAL A 14 3.87 -0.72 6.09
C VAL A 14 5.37 -0.66 6.31
N THR A 15 6.14 -0.99 5.28
CA THR A 15 7.61 -0.99 5.31
C THR A 15 8.14 0.03 4.33
N ASP A 16 9.40 0.42 4.46
CA ASP A 16 10.11 1.12 3.40
C ASP A 16 10.37 0.20 2.19
N GLU A 17 11.03 0.73 1.15
CA GLU A 17 11.45 0.00 -0.05
C GLU A 17 12.43 -1.16 0.23
N ASN A 18 13.10 -1.16 1.38
CA ASN A 18 14.03 -2.20 1.82
C ASN A 18 13.36 -3.27 2.69
N GLY A 19 12.06 -3.17 2.92
CA GLY A 19 11.30 -4.11 3.76
C GLY A 19 11.46 -3.85 5.26
N ILE A 20 11.96 -2.68 5.67
CA ILE A 20 12.08 -2.28 7.08
C ILE A 20 10.75 -1.69 7.55
N ASP A 21 10.19 -2.24 8.64
CA ASP A 21 8.94 -1.75 9.25
C ASP A 21 9.03 -0.24 9.58
N LEU A 22 8.09 0.55 9.07
CA LEU A 22 7.96 1.96 9.47
C LEU A 22 7.50 2.05 10.93
N GLU A 23 8.00 3.06 11.65
CA GLU A 23 7.65 3.27 13.05
C GLU A 23 6.15 3.60 13.18
N MET A 24 5.46 2.87 14.07
CA MET A 24 4.02 3.04 14.33
C MET A 24 3.80 3.75 15.65
N PHE A 25 2.95 4.77 15.65
CA PHE A 25 2.61 5.58 16.81
C PHE A 25 1.11 5.59 17.07
N GLY A 26 0.71 5.78 18.33
CA GLY A 26 -0.69 5.97 18.69
C GLY A 26 -1.61 4.82 18.25
N ILE A 27 -1.12 3.58 18.33
CA ILE A 27 -1.90 2.40 17.95
C ILE A 27 -3.16 2.32 18.82
N ARG A 28 -4.32 2.24 18.18
CA ARG A 28 -5.63 2.16 18.86
C ARG A 28 -6.60 1.25 18.11
N ASP A 29 -7.57 0.75 18.86
CA ASP A 29 -8.72 0.04 18.32
C ASP A 29 -9.81 1.06 17.97
N SER A 30 -10.25 1.08 16.71
CA SER A 30 -11.28 2.00 16.20
C SER A 30 -12.59 1.27 15.86
N GLY A 31 -12.68 -0.03 16.18
CA GLY A 31 -13.83 -0.91 15.98
C GLY A 31 -13.48 -2.38 16.27
N PRO A 32 -14.45 -3.30 16.23
CA PRO A 32 -14.25 -4.71 16.61
C PRO A 32 -13.17 -5.42 15.78
N ASN A 33 -13.03 -5.06 14.51
CA ASN A 33 -12.04 -5.60 13.58
C ASN A 33 -11.26 -4.48 12.88
N THR A 34 -11.04 -3.36 13.59
CA THR A 34 -10.38 -2.19 13.01
C THR A 34 -9.33 -1.65 13.94
N LYS A 35 -8.08 -1.63 13.45
CA LYS A 35 -6.97 -0.97 14.13
C LYS A 35 -6.46 0.20 13.32
N GLU A 36 -5.98 1.21 14.04
CA GLU A 36 -5.49 2.45 13.48
C GLU A 36 -4.19 2.87 14.17
N CYS A 37 -3.25 3.41 13.40
CA CYS A 37 -2.04 4.02 13.93
C CYS A 37 -1.56 5.16 13.03
N TRP A 38 -0.52 5.87 13.48
CA TRP A 38 0.21 6.85 12.71
C TRP A 38 1.57 6.30 12.29
N ILE A 39 1.99 6.59 11.06
CA ILE A 39 3.33 6.30 10.53
C ILE A 39 3.95 7.58 9.97
N PRO A 40 5.28 7.75 10.04
CA PRO A 40 5.93 8.87 9.38
C PRO A 40 5.93 8.65 7.86
N SER A 41 5.78 9.74 7.11
CA SER A 41 5.97 9.77 5.66
C SER A 41 7.00 10.82 5.29
N LYS A 42 7.85 10.52 4.31
CA LYS A 42 8.77 11.48 3.71
C LYS A 42 8.56 11.53 2.21
N GLU A 43 8.39 12.72 1.69
CA GLU A 43 8.20 12.94 0.25
C GLU A 43 9.34 12.30 -0.56
N GLY A 44 8.95 11.57 -1.60
CA GLY A 44 9.86 10.85 -2.49
C GLY A 44 10.18 9.42 -2.05
N GLU A 45 9.94 9.02 -0.80
CA GLU A 45 10.25 7.66 -0.34
C GLU A 45 9.18 6.65 -0.76
N GLY A 46 9.64 5.50 -1.27
CA GLY A 46 8.81 4.35 -1.56
C GLY A 46 8.38 3.62 -0.30
N PHE A 47 7.26 2.90 -0.37
CA PHE A 47 6.82 2.03 0.71
C PHE A 47 6.18 0.75 0.17
N GLN A 48 6.07 -0.26 1.03
CA GLN A 48 5.41 -1.52 0.71
C GLN A 48 4.36 -1.86 1.77
N ILE A 49 3.32 -2.58 1.36
CA ILE A 49 2.28 -3.11 2.23
C ILE A 49 2.49 -4.62 2.33
N THR A 50 2.79 -5.12 3.53
CA THR A 50 2.95 -6.56 3.76
C THR A 50 1.85 -7.09 4.68
N TRP A 51 1.39 -8.31 4.42
CA TRP A 51 0.40 -8.98 5.26
C TRP A 51 0.69 -10.46 5.41
N GLU A 52 0.39 -10.98 6.60
CA GLU A 52 0.53 -12.40 6.94
C GLU A 52 -0.59 -12.79 7.89
N ALA A 53 -0.87 -14.10 7.98
CA ALA A 53 -1.76 -14.59 9.02
C ALA A 53 -1.34 -15.95 9.57
N LYS A 54 -1.43 -16.08 10.88
CA LYS A 54 -1.27 -17.34 11.61
C LYS A 54 -2.64 -17.79 12.08
N ALA A 55 -3.15 -18.89 11.51
CA ALA A 55 -4.49 -19.38 11.79
C ALA A 55 -4.48 -20.91 11.96
N PRO A 56 -4.15 -21.42 13.16
CA PRO A 56 -3.96 -22.86 13.39
C PRO A 56 -5.26 -23.68 13.42
N ILE A 57 -6.43 -23.05 13.40
CA ILE A 57 -7.72 -23.76 13.47
C ILE A 57 -8.14 -24.27 12.09
N ARG A 58 -8.78 -25.45 12.07
CA ARG A 58 -9.36 -26.09 10.87
C ARG A 58 -10.23 -25.16 10.01
N ARG A 59 -10.98 -24.23 10.62
CA ARG A 59 -11.85 -23.26 9.93
C ARG A 59 -11.09 -22.42 8.89
N TYR A 60 -9.83 -22.08 9.16
CA TYR A 60 -9.02 -21.25 8.27
C TYR A 60 -8.09 -22.07 7.36
N LYS A 61 -7.96 -23.38 7.58
CA LYS A 61 -6.92 -24.22 6.96
C LYS A 61 -6.86 -24.07 5.45
N ASN A 62 -8.01 -24.08 4.78
CA ASN A 62 -8.12 -24.03 3.32
C ASN A 62 -8.50 -22.64 2.79
N LEU A 63 -8.35 -21.61 3.62
CA LEU A 63 -8.66 -20.23 3.25
C LEU A 63 -7.39 -19.47 2.88
N ALA A 64 -7.49 -18.78 1.76
CA ALA A 64 -6.58 -17.73 1.34
C ALA A 64 -6.92 -16.42 2.07
N LEU A 65 -5.98 -15.49 2.01
CA LEU A 65 -6.09 -14.17 2.61
C LEU A 65 -5.89 -13.11 1.53
N ARG A 66 -6.93 -12.32 1.28
CA ARG A 66 -6.88 -11.20 0.33
C ARG A 66 -6.63 -9.89 1.07
N ALA A 67 -5.72 -9.07 0.58
CA ALA A 67 -5.51 -7.70 1.03
C ALA A 67 -5.86 -6.71 -0.08
N VAL A 68 -6.76 -5.76 0.23
CA VAL A 68 -7.20 -4.69 -0.68
C VAL A 68 -6.73 -3.35 -0.11
N PRO A 69 -5.67 -2.74 -0.66
CA PRO A 69 -5.22 -1.44 -0.23
C PRO A 69 -6.05 -0.30 -0.84
N TYR A 70 -6.20 0.76 -0.04
CA TYR A 70 -6.80 2.03 -0.43
C TYR A 70 -5.83 3.15 -0.05
N LEU A 71 -5.37 3.90 -1.04
CA LEU A 71 -4.50 5.07 -0.85
C LEU A 71 -5.34 6.32 -0.93
N ASP A 72 -5.49 7.02 0.18
CA ASP A 72 -6.39 8.18 0.33
C ASP A 72 -7.82 7.89 -0.14
N GLY A 73 -8.29 6.66 0.09
CA GLY A 73 -9.62 6.22 -0.32
C GLY A 73 -9.73 5.67 -1.73
N ALA A 74 -8.70 5.81 -2.58
CA ALA A 74 -8.67 5.18 -3.90
C ALA A 74 -8.24 3.71 -3.77
N LYS A 75 -9.11 2.76 -4.18
CA LYS A 75 -8.80 1.32 -4.26
C LYS A 75 -7.61 1.11 -5.19
N ARG A 76 -6.66 0.27 -4.79
CA ARG A 76 -5.48 -0.13 -5.59
C ARG A 76 -5.52 -1.62 -5.87
N ALA A 77 -4.55 -2.07 -6.68
CA ALA A 77 -4.33 -3.49 -6.93
C ALA A 77 -4.30 -4.29 -5.62
N GLU A 78 -5.06 -5.38 -5.60
CA GLU A 78 -5.15 -6.27 -4.45
C GLU A 78 -4.12 -7.40 -4.53
N GLY A 79 -3.82 -7.98 -3.37
CA GLY A 79 -2.90 -9.11 -3.25
C GLY A 79 -3.57 -10.30 -2.58
N ILE A 80 -3.20 -11.50 -3.00
CA ILE A 80 -3.74 -12.75 -2.46
C ILE A 80 -2.57 -13.57 -1.91
N LEU A 81 -2.67 -13.93 -0.63
CA LEU A 81 -1.83 -14.93 0.01
C LEU A 81 -2.61 -16.25 0.05
N THR A 82 -2.19 -17.22 -0.76
CA THR A 82 -2.92 -18.50 -0.87
C THR A 82 -2.89 -19.30 0.44
N ALA A 83 -3.77 -20.29 0.55
CA ALA A 83 -3.81 -21.15 1.74
C ALA A 83 -2.48 -21.89 1.99
N SER A 84 -1.83 -22.39 0.93
CA SER A 84 -0.54 -23.09 0.99
C SER A 84 0.60 -22.16 1.41
N GLN A 85 0.71 -20.98 0.78
CA GLN A 85 1.72 -19.99 1.16
C GLN A 85 1.59 -19.57 2.62
N ARG A 86 0.35 -19.35 3.08
CA ARG A 86 0.07 -19.05 4.49
C ARG A 86 0.46 -20.20 5.42
N GLU A 87 0.19 -21.45 5.04
CA GLU A 87 0.58 -22.64 5.81
C GLU A 87 2.11 -22.78 5.91
N ASN A 88 2.83 -22.38 4.85
CA ASN A 88 4.29 -22.29 4.81
C ASN A 88 4.86 -21.10 5.62
N GLY A 89 4.00 -20.24 6.17
CA GLY A 89 4.42 -19.05 6.91
C GLY A 89 4.92 -17.90 6.03
N GLU A 90 4.58 -17.90 4.73
CA GLU A 90 4.88 -16.80 3.83
C GLU A 90 4.03 -15.57 4.13
N SER A 91 4.49 -14.42 3.64
CA SER A 91 3.78 -13.14 3.69
C SER A 91 3.49 -12.62 2.29
N GLY A 92 2.33 -12.01 2.10
CA GLY A 92 2.05 -11.21 0.91
C GLY A 92 2.75 -9.86 0.98
N CYS A 93 3.10 -9.31 -0.18
CA CYS A 93 3.69 -7.99 -0.33
C CYS A 93 3.09 -7.28 -1.55
N LEU A 94 2.80 -5.99 -1.41
CA LEU A 94 2.46 -5.08 -2.50
C LEU A 94 3.34 -3.84 -2.38
N ASP A 95 4.16 -3.60 -3.40
CA ASP A 95 5.10 -2.48 -3.49
C ASP A 95 4.69 -1.46 -4.57
N GLY A 96 3.57 -1.69 -5.25
CA GLY A 96 3.07 -0.85 -6.33
C GLY A 96 1.91 -1.47 -7.09
N GLU A 97 1.70 -0.97 -8.30
CA GLU A 97 0.68 -1.43 -9.24
C GLU A 97 1.30 -1.72 -10.60
N GLN A 98 0.91 -2.83 -11.23
CA GLN A 98 1.39 -3.17 -12.57
C GLN A 98 0.69 -2.29 -13.60
N VAL A 99 1.49 -1.57 -14.39
CA VAL A 99 1.01 -0.60 -15.41
C VAL A 99 1.42 -1.01 -16.83
N GLY A 100 2.07 -2.17 -16.95
CA GLY A 100 2.47 -2.80 -18.22
C GLY A 100 3.10 -4.17 -17.99
N VAL A 101 3.33 -4.92 -19.07
CA VAL A 101 3.83 -6.31 -19.02
C VAL A 101 5.09 -6.44 -18.15
N ASN A 102 6.01 -5.48 -18.22
CA ASN A 102 7.24 -5.44 -17.41
C ASN A 102 7.43 -4.07 -16.76
N LYS A 103 6.33 -3.41 -16.40
CA LYS A 103 6.37 -2.09 -15.74
C LYS A 103 5.45 -2.07 -14.54
N SER A 104 5.96 -1.57 -13.42
CA SER A 104 5.15 -1.26 -12.25
C SER A 104 5.35 0.20 -11.86
N SER A 105 4.31 0.81 -11.32
CA SER A 105 4.40 2.09 -10.63
C SER A 105 4.49 1.79 -9.14
N PRO A 106 5.59 2.14 -8.46
CA PRO A 106 5.76 1.84 -7.04
C PRO A 106 4.83 2.70 -6.17
N PHE A 107 4.48 2.23 -4.98
CA PHE A 107 3.86 3.08 -3.99
C PHE A 107 4.88 4.07 -3.43
N GLN A 108 4.52 5.35 -3.38
CA GLN A 108 5.43 6.42 -2.98
C GLN A 108 4.70 7.49 -2.16
N PHE A 109 5.39 8.04 -1.18
CA PHE A 109 4.93 9.27 -0.53
C PHE A 109 5.27 10.49 -1.38
N SER A 110 4.36 11.44 -1.45
CA SER A 110 4.47 12.66 -2.24
C SER A 110 3.83 13.83 -1.50
N ARG A 111 3.59 14.93 -2.21
CA ARG A 111 2.89 16.13 -1.72
C ARG A 111 1.49 16.24 -2.33
N LEU A 112 0.51 16.53 -1.47
CA LEU A 112 -0.88 16.70 -1.85
C LEU A 112 -1.03 18.00 -2.64
N HIS A 113 -1.69 17.90 -3.79
CA HIS A 113 -2.04 19.05 -4.61
C HIS A 113 -3.39 19.58 -4.14
N THR A 114 -3.42 20.85 -3.74
CA THR A 114 -4.60 21.50 -3.19
C THR A 114 -5.06 22.64 -4.08
N THR A 115 -6.37 22.89 -4.13
CA THR A 115 -6.95 24.10 -4.70
C THR A 115 -7.77 24.85 -3.65
N THR A 116 -7.96 26.14 -3.87
CA THR A 116 -8.90 26.99 -3.13
C THR A 116 -10.13 27.33 -3.97
N ASP A 117 -10.17 26.89 -5.23
CA ASP A 117 -11.30 27.12 -6.13
C ASP A 117 -12.23 25.90 -6.13
N ASP A 118 -13.41 26.06 -5.54
CA ASP A 118 -14.47 25.04 -5.52
C ASP A 118 -14.90 24.64 -6.95
N LEU A 119 -14.85 25.54 -7.93
CA LEU A 119 -15.22 25.25 -9.31
C LEU A 119 -14.18 24.35 -9.99
N GLU A 120 -12.90 24.48 -9.62
CA GLU A 120 -11.86 23.55 -10.09
C GLU A 120 -12.05 22.16 -9.47
N LEU A 121 -12.46 22.11 -8.20
CA LEU A 121 -12.72 20.87 -7.49
C LEU A 121 -13.89 20.09 -8.11
N GLU A 122 -15.01 20.77 -8.40
CA GLU A 122 -16.21 20.16 -9.00
C GLU A 122 -15.94 19.59 -10.40
N LYS A 123 -15.02 20.21 -11.16
CA LYS A 123 -14.59 19.67 -12.47
C LYS A 123 -13.83 18.35 -12.33
N HIS A 124 -13.20 18.09 -11.19
CA HIS A 124 -12.49 16.85 -10.93
C HIS A 124 -13.45 15.78 -10.40
N LYS A 125 -13.78 14.81 -11.26
CA LYS A 125 -14.65 13.67 -10.92
C LYS A 125 -14.16 12.81 -9.74
N ASN A 126 -12.88 12.91 -9.39
CA ASN A 126 -12.22 12.07 -8.39
C ASN A 126 -11.97 12.81 -7.07
N HIS A 127 -12.95 13.54 -6.54
CA HIS A 127 -12.76 14.23 -5.26
C HIS A 127 -12.46 13.24 -4.12
N ILE A 128 -11.39 13.52 -3.37
CA ILE A 128 -11.00 12.70 -2.22
C ILE A 128 -11.81 13.14 -1.00
N HIS A 129 -12.59 12.23 -0.42
CA HIS A 129 -13.33 12.51 0.81
C HIS A 129 -12.38 12.81 1.98
N ALA A 130 -12.67 13.86 2.73
CA ALA A 130 -11.79 14.37 3.80
C ALA A 130 -11.42 13.32 4.85
N THR A 131 -12.29 12.35 5.13
CA THR A 131 -12.01 11.26 6.10
C THR A 131 -10.95 10.27 5.62
N ASN A 132 -10.74 10.17 4.32
CA ASN A 132 -9.80 9.26 3.70
C ASN A 132 -8.43 9.91 3.45
N LEU A 133 -8.34 11.25 3.52
CA LEU A 133 -7.08 11.96 3.34
C LEU A 133 -6.01 11.50 4.35
N ASN A 134 -4.80 11.37 3.83
CA ASN A 134 -3.63 10.96 4.58
C ASN A 134 -3.80 9.56 5.21
N THR A 135 -4.43 8.62 4.49
CA THR A 135 -4.61 7.25 4.97
C THR A 135 -4.17 6.20 3.96
N ILE A 136 -3.49 5.17 4.46
CA ILE A 136 -3.33 3.88 3.80
C ILE A 136 -4.24 2.92 4.55
N LYS A 137 -5.39 2.57 3.95
CA LYS A 137 -6.34 1.63 4.51
C LYS A 137 -6.17 0.28 3.83
N VAL A 138 -5.97 -0.78 4.60
CA VAL A 138 -5.84 -2.15 4.09
C VAL A 138 -7.01 -2.97 4.62
N VAL A 139 -7.86 -3.44 3.71
CA VAL A 139 -8.96 -4.35 4.04
C VAL A 139 -8.50 -5.77 3.78
N VAL A 140 -8.45 -6.59 4.83
CA VAL A 140 -8.01 -7.97 4.74
C VAL A 140 -9.20 -8.91 4.95
N ALA A 141 -9.42 -9.84 4.04
CA ALA A 141 -10.55 -10.77 4.09
C ALA A 141 -10.12 -12.22 3.84
N TRP A 142 -10.80 -13.15 4.52
CA TRP A 142 -10.67 -14.58 4.29
C TRP A 142 -11.56 -15.04 3.13
N GLY A 143 -11.11 -16.05 2.39
CA GLY A 143 -11.88 -16.62 1.29
C GLY A 143 -11.17 -17.74 0.56
N HIS A 144 -11.74 -18.17 -0.55
CA HIS A 144 -11.17 -19.18 -1.43
C HIS A 144 -10.53 -18.50 -2.64
N ALA A 145 -9.26 -18.80 -2.87
CA ALA A 145 -8.56 -18.40 -4.09
C ALA A 145 -8.53 -19.59 -5.05
N THR A 146 -8.81 -19.34 -6.33
CA THR A 146 -8.56 -20.30 -7.40
C THR A 146 -7.52 -19.71 -8.35
N VAL A 147 -6.57 -20.55 -8.73
CA VAL A 147 -5.52 -20.19 -9.68
C VAL A 147 -6.01 -20.52 -11.07
N ARG A 148 -5.82 -19.59 -12.00
CA ARG A 148 -6.00 -19.80 -13.43
C ARG A 148 -4.68 -19.52 -14.13
N GLU A 149 -4.14 -20.51 -14.84
CA GLU A 149 -3.04 -20.31 -15.77
C GLU A 149 -3.49 -19.41 -16.92
N LEU A 150 -2.63 -18.46 -17.27
CA LEU A 150 -2.86 -17.56 -18.38
C LEU A 150 -2.24 -18.10 -19.65
N SER A 151 -3.02 -18.08 -20.74
CA SER A 151 -2.44 -18.31 -22.05
C SER A 151 -1.59 -17.10 -22.48
N PRO A 152 -0.67 -17.25 -23.45
CA PRO A 152 0.04 -16.11 -24.03
C PRO A 152 -0.90 -15.01 -24.54
N GLU A 153 -2.04 -15.40 -25.11
CA GLU A 153 -3.08 -14.47 -25.59
C GLU A 153 -3.74 -13.71 -24.44
N ASP A 154 -4.01 -14.37 -23.30
CA ASP A 154 -4.53 -13.69 -22.10
C ASP A 154 -3.56 -12.59 -21.61
N VAL A 155 -2.25 -12.82 -21.72
CA VAL A 155 -1.21 -11.84 -21.33
C VAL A 155 -1.19 -10.66 -22.30
N GLU A 156 -1.31 -10.89 -23.61
CA GLU A 156 -1.36 -9.85 -24.63
C GLU A 156 -2.63 -9.00 -24.55
N GLU A 157 -3.77 -9.61 -24.20
CA GLU A 157 -5.05 -8.93 -24.01
C GLU A 157 -5.20 -8.27 -22.63
N THR A 158 -4.18 -8.34 -21.76
CA THR A 158 -4.25 -7.74 -20.44
C THR A 158 -4.33 -6.21 -20.54
N ILE A 159 -5.49 -5.67 -20.15
CA ILE A 159 -5.71 -4.23 -20.08
C ILE A 159 -5.15 -3.73 -18.73
N PHE A 160 -4.09 -2.95 -18.79
CA PHE A 160 -3.56 -2.26 -17.62
C PHE A 160 -4.44 -1.05 -17.31
N PRO A 161 -4.88 -0.87 -16.04
CA PRO A 161 -5.68 0.27 -15.68
C PRO A 161 -4.89 1.56 -15.94
N SER A 162 -5.56 2.57 -16.51
CA SER A 162 -4.98 3.89 -16.53
C SER A 162 -4.84 4.36 -15.08
N LEU A 163 -3.64 4.83 -14.72
CA LEU A 163 -3.38 5.36 -13.40
C LEU A 163 -4.35 6.52 -13.14
N PRO A 164 -5.32 6.37 -12.21
CA PRO A 164 -6.22 7.48 -11.94
C PRO A 164 -5.37 8.61 -11.37
N ASN A 165 -5.40 9.76 -12.06
CA ASN A 165 -4.83 10.98 -11.51
C ASN A 165 -5.41 11.15 -10.11
N ARG A 166 -4.50 11.27 -9.15
CA ARG A 166 -4.88 11.55 -7.78
C ARG A 166 -5.72 12.82 -7.80
N GLY A 167 -6.94 12.71 -7.29
CA GLY A 167 -7.89 13.81 -7.30
C GLY A 167 -7.38 15.06 -6.62
N LEU A 168 -7.89 16.20 -7.05
CA LEU A 168 -7.68 17.49 -6.41
C LEU A 168 -8.45 17.54 -5.08
N THR A 169 -7.88 18.18 -4.07
CA THR A 169 -8.50 18.34 -2.74
C THR A 169 -8.58 19.82 -2.39
N HIS A 170 -9.70 20.25 -1.82
CA HIS A 170 -9.82 21.62 -1.33
C HIS A 170 -8.94 21.84 -0.09
N GLU A 171 -8.24 22.98 -0.01
CA GLU A 171 -7.32 23.27 1.09
C GLU A 171 -7.99 23.20 2.48
N SER A 172 -9.27 23.58 2.59
CA SER A 172 -10.02 23.50 3.85
C SER A 172 -10.18 22.09 4.41
N ASN A 173 -10.07 21.07 3.55
CA ASN A 173 -10.20 19.66 3.95
C ASN A 173 -8.87 19.06 4.39
N VAL A 174 -7.76 19.76 4.11
CA VAL A 174 -6.42 19.33 4.51
C VAL A 174 -6.22 19.68 5.98
N LYS A 175 -5.79 18.68 6.78
CA LYS A 175 -5.39 18.94 8.15
C LYS A 175 -4.27 19.97 8.13
N ARG A 176 -4.47 21.09 8.83
CA ARG A 176 -3.55 22.23 8.82
C ARG A 176 -2.08 21.77 8.90
N GLY A 177 -1.31 22.06 7.85
CA GLY A 177 0.11 21.73 7.75
C GLY A 177 0.46 20.31 7.27
N ASN A 178 -0.50 19.39 7.14
CA ASN A 178 -0.25 18.03 6.62
C ASN A 178 -0.59 17.91 5.14
N TYR A 179 0.34 18.31 4.29
CA TYR A 179 0.25 18.13 2.83
C TYR A 179 0.87 16.81 2.36
N SER A 180 1.07 15.83 3.26
CA SER A 180 1.63 14.53 2.88
C SER A 180 0.64 13.72 2.05
N ALA A 181 1.16 12.81 1.24
CA ALA A 181 0.38 12.24 0.17
C ALA A 181 0.86 10.83 -0.19
N ALA A 182 -0.01 9.88 -0.53
CA ALA A 182 0.37 8.54 -1.02
C ALA A 182 -0.08 8.36 -2.47
N ILE A 183 0.86 8.06 -3.36
CA ILE A 183 0.64 7.96 -4.81
C ILE A 183 1.27 6.70 -5.40
N LEU A 184 0.98 6.50 -6.68
CA LEU A 184 1.78 5.66 -7.55
C LEU A 184 2.85 6.54 -8.18
N GLY A 185 4.11 6.16 -7.98
CA GLY A 185 5.27 6.83 -8.56
C GLY A 185 5.42 6.56 -10.05
N ASP A 186 6.49 7.10 -10.62
CA ASP A 186 6.78 6.92 -12.04
C ASP A 186 6.98 5.44 -12.39
N PRO A 187 6.45 4.97 -13.54
CA PRO A 187 6.62 3.58 -13.96
C PRO A 187 8.09 3.17 -14.08
N VAL A 188 8.48 2.12 -13.36
CA VAL A 188 9.80 1.50 -13.43
C VAL A 188 9.74 0.16 -14.16
N VAL A 189 10.82 -0.20 -14.85
CA VAL A 189 10.93 -1.51 -15.51
C VAL A 189 11.16 -2.58 -14.44
N THR A 190 10.27 -3.56 -14.36
CA THR A 190 10.38 -4.70 -13.44
C THR A 190 11.07 -5.86 -14.14
N ARG A 191 12.03 -6.50 -13.45
CA ARG A 191 12.67 -7.73 -13.93
C ARG A 191 11.85 -9.00 -13.66
N SER A 192 10.67 -8.84 -13.08
CA SER A 192 9.74 -9.94 -12.81
C SER A 192 9.40 -10.66 -14.10
N SER A 193 9.42 -11.99 -14.08
CA SER A 193 8.90 -12.78 -15.19
C SER A 193 7.42 -12.42 -15.45
N PRO A 194 6.95 -12.52 -16.70
CA PRO A 194 5.55 -12.33 -17.01
C PRO A 194 4.69 -13.16 -16.07
N CYS A 195 3.66 -12.56 -15.49
CA CYS A 195 2.80 -13.27 -14.56
C CYS A 195 2.03 -14.34 -15.34
N THR A 196 2.35 -15.62 -15.09
CA THR A 196 1.77 -16.77 -15.79
C THR A 196 0.44 -17.23 -15.20
N HIS A 197 0.01 -16.61 -14.10
CA HIS A 197 -1.18 -17.02 -13.36
C HIS A 197 -1.99 -15.81 -12.91
N THR A 198 -3.30 -15.94 -12.95
CA THR A 198 -4.23 -15.04 -12.24
C THR A 198 -4.91 -15.78 -11.11
N TYR A 199 -5.38 -15.01 -10.15
CA TYR A 199 -6.14 -15.52 -9.03
C TYR A 199 -7.54 -14.93 -9.08
N THR A 200 -8.56 -15.77 -8.96
CA THR A 200 -9.89 -15.30 -8.60
C THR A 200 -10.12 -15.53 -7.11
N PHE A 201 -10.79 -14.61 -6.44
CA PHE A 201 -11.01 -14.68 -5.01
C PHE A 201 -12.49 -14.58 -4.68
N ARG A 202 -13.00 -15.59 -3.99
CA ARG A 202 -14.35 -15.60 -3.43
C ARG A 202 -14.28 -15.47 -1.92
N ARG A 203 -14.71 -14.31 -1.41
CA ARG A 203 -14.78 -14.02 0.03
C ARG A 203 -15.68 -15.04 0.76
N ASP A 204 -15.24 -15.49 1.94
CA ASP A 204 -16.12 -16.18 2.90
C ASP A 204 -16.90 -15.13 3.70
N THR A 205 -18.21 -15.07 3.49
CA THR A 205 -19.11 -14.08 4.12
C THR A 205 -19.40 -14.38 5.59
N LYS A 206 -19.08 -15.58 6.08
CA LYS A 206 -19.22 -15.94 7.50
C LYS A 206 -18.05 -15.45 8.36
N LEU A 207 -17.03 -14.88 7.71
CA LEU A 207 -15.84 -14.34 8.35
C LEU A 207 -15.77 -12.84 8.12
N ASP A 208 -15.57 -12.12 9.22
CA ASP A 208 -15.39 -10.69 9.19
C ASP A 208 -14.09 -10.31 8.46
N ALA A 209 -14.10 -9.13 7.87
CA ALA A 209 -12.89 -8.53 7.32
C ALA A 209 -12.22 -7.69 8.41
N PHE A 210 -10.90 -7.62 8.33
CA PHE A 210 -10.08 -6.76 9.15
C PHE A 210 -9.76 -5.48 8.40
N VAL A 211 -9.74 -4.37 9.11
CA VAL A 211 -9.40 -3.07 8.56
C VAL A 211 -8.22 -2.52 9.33
N PHE A 212 -7.13 -2.26 8.62
CA PHE A 212 -5.94 -1.63 9.15
C PHE A 212 -5.83 -0.23 8.55
N VAL A 213 -5.83 0.81 9.38
CA VAL A 213 -5.75 2.21 8.94
C VAL A 213 -4.43 2.80 9.39
N PHE A 214 -3.51 3.00 8.46
CA PHE A 214 -2.26 3.70 8.71
C PHE A 214 -2.45 5.15 8.29
N ARG A 215 -2.61 6.05 9.26
CA ARG A 215 -2.54 7.48 9.00
C ARG A 215 -1.09 7.87 8.80
N TYR A 216 -0.81 8.75 7.86
CA TYR A 216 0.55 9.18 7.61
C TYR A 216 0.67 10.70 7.57
N ALA A 217 1.83 11.20 7.99
CA ALA A 217 2.18 12.62 7.97
C ALA A 217 3.70 12.76 8.08
N SER A 218 4.22 13.95 7.76
CA SER A 218 5.63 14.24 8.02
C SER A 218 5.97 14.05 9.51
N LEU A 219 7.19 13.59 9.79
CA LEU A 219 7.62 13.34 11.16
C LEU A 219 7.55 14.61 12.02
N ASP A 220 7.82 15.78 11.44
CA ASP A 220 7.75 17.05 12.15
C ASP A 220 6.30 17.45 12.45
N TRP A 221 5.35 17.23 11.52
CA TRP A 221 3.93 17.41 11.79
C TRP A 221 3.46 16.48 12.92
N LEU A 222 3.87 15.21 12.92
CA LEU A 222 3.53 14.27 14.00
C LEU A 222 4.05 14.72 15.37
N ARG A 223 5.24 15.34 15.42
CA ARG A 223 5.81 15.90 16.66
C ARG A 223 5.03 17.12 17.13
N GLU A 224 4.67 18.01 16.22
CA GLU A 224 3.87 19.21 16.52
C GLU A 224 2.49 18.85 17.09
N GLN A 225 1.90 17.75 16.61
CA GLN A 225 0.63 17.23 17.14
C GLN A 225 0.78 16.43 18.44
N GLY A 226 2.01 16.26 18.97
CA GLY A 226 2.27 15.45 20.16
C GLY A 226 2.01 13.95 20.00
N ILE A 227 1.95 13.45 18.75
CA ILE A 227 1.76 12.02 18.44
C ILE A 227 3.08 11.27 18.66
N THR A 228 4.21 11.91 18.35
CA THR A 228 5.55 11.38 18.57
C THR A 228 6.30 12.22 19.59
N PRO A 229 7.24 11.62 20.36
CA PRO A 229 8.07 12.38 21.27
C PRO A 229 8.78 13.52 20.54
N SER A 230 8.70 14.73 21.11
CA SER A 230 9.47 15.87 20.61
C SER A 230 10.95 15.51 20.54
N ARG A 231 11.67 16.01 19.51
CA ARG A 231 13.14 15.92 19.51
C ARG A 231 13.60 16.43 20.87
N ARG A 232 14.29 15.59 21.65
CA ARG A 232 14.96 16.05 22.86
C ARG A 232 15.85 17.19 22.39
N ARG A 233 15.47 18.44 22.73
CA ARG A 233 16.34 19.58 22.45
C ARG A 233 17.69 19.19 23.04
N PRO A 234 18.80 19.27 22.28
CA PRO A 234 20.11 19.09 22.87
C PRO A 234 20.10 19.97 24.11
N ARG A 235 20.24 19.35 25.28
CA ARG A 235 20.25 20.09 26.55
C ARG A 235 21.34 21.10 26.35
N ARG A 236 20.98 22.38 26.14
CA ARG A 236 21.97 23.43 25.91
C ARG A 236 22.93 23.28 27.07
N THR A 237 24.18 22.91 26.78
CA THR A 237 25.24 22.99 27.76
C THR A 237 25.12 24.41 28.29
N PRO A 238 24.95 24.63 29.60
CA PRO A 238 24.84 25.98 30.15
C PRO A 238 26.02 26.77 29.57
N SER A 239 25.75 27.69 28.64
CA SER A 239 26.85 28.46 28.08
C SER A 239 27.22 29.41 29.20
N HIS A 240 28.33 29.10 29.85
CA HIS A 240 28.92 29.93 30.88
C HIS A 240 29.62 31.12 30.21
N THR A 241 28.98 31.74 29.24
CA THR A 241 29.37 33.03 28.67
C THR A 241 28.60 34.08 29.46
N PRO A 242 29.28 34.89 30.29
CA PRO A 242 28.61 35.96 31.03
C PRO A 242 27.85 36.90 30.07
N ASP A 243 26.65 37.31 30.49
CA ASP A 243 25.81 38.32 29.85
C ASP A 243 26.56 39.67 29.79
N TYR A 244 27.44 39.84 28.80
CA TYR A 244 27.90 41.15 28.39
C TYR A 244 27.56 41.33 26.92
N ILE A 245 26.50 42.09 26.68
CA ILE A 245 26.15 42.60 25.36
C ILE A 245 27.02 43.85 25.19
N ASP A 246 28.06 43.74 24.37
CA ASP A 246 28.80 44.92 23.92
C ASP A 246 27.91 45.69 22.94
N VAL A 247 27.41 46.84 23.39
CA VAL A 247 26.40 47.65 22.68
C VAL A 247 27.03 48.50 21.58
N ASP A 248 28.37 48.54 21.49
CA ASP A 248 29.08 49.49 20.62
C ASP A 248 29.44 48.93 19.22
N ALA A 249 29.01 47.70 18.88
CA ALA A 249 29.48 46.99 17.68
C ALA A 249 28.45 46.87 16.52
N LEU A 250 27.30 47.55 16.56
CA LEU A 250 26.27 47.42 15.52
C LEU A 250 25.95 48.74 14.81
N ASP A 251 26.91 49.23 14.02
CA ASP A 251 26.68 50.27 13.03
C ASP A 251 27.33 49.83 11.71
N HIS A 252 26.63 48.99 10.92
CA HIS A 252 26.94 48.85 9.49
C HIS A 252 25.68 48.54 8.67
N ASP A 253 25.42 49.50 7.78
CA ASP A 253 24.45 49.56 6.69
C ASP A 253 24.19 48.23 5.96
N VAL A 254 22.91 47.84 5.88
CA VAL A 254 22.46 46.83 4.92
C VAL A 254 21.41 47.46 4.00
N LYS A 255 21.87 47.80 2.80
CA LYS A 255 21.06 48.24 1.66
C LYS A 255 20.34 47.04 1.04
N LEU A 256 19.01 47.04 1.12
CA LEU A 256 18.12 46.07 0.48
C LEU A 256 17.73 46.58 -0.93
N GLU A 257 18.04 45.81 -1.96
CA GLU A 257 17.41 45.93 -3.28
C GLU A 257 16.61 44.65 -3.57
N LEU A 258 15.32 44.86 -3.82
CA LEU A 258 14.33 43.87 -4.26
C LEU A 258 14.29 43.91 -5.78
N ASP A 259 14.29 42.75 -6.45
CA ASP A 259 13.81 42.73 -7.83
C ASP A 259 13.04 41.46 -8.21
N THR A 260 12.12 41.68 -9.13
CA THR A 260 10.86 40.97 -9.40
C THR A 260 10.94 40.22 -10.74
N LYS A 261 10.24 39.09 -10.92
CA LYS A 261 9.30 38.87 -12.06
C LYS A 261 8.75 37.44 -12.15
N VAL A 262 7.44 37.38 -12.34
CA VAL A 262 6.59 36.20 -12.59
C VAL A 262 6.22 36.18 -14.07
N GLY A 263 6.22 34.99 -14.69
CA GLY A 263 5.71 34.77 -16.05
C GLY A 263 4.79 33.54 -16.07
N ILE A 264 3.59 33.70 -16.61
CA ILE A 264 2.54 32.66 -16.73
C ILE A 264 2.37 32.31 -18.21
N THR A 265 2.30 31.02 -18.54
CA THR A 265 1.98 30.50 -19.88
C THR A 265 0.76 29.57 -19.80
N GLN A 266 -0.23 29.78 -20.68
CA GLN A 266 -1.43 28.93 -20.82
C GLN A 266 -1.36 28.06 -22.09
N LEU A 267 -1.99 26.88 -22.03
CA LEU A 267 -2.27 25.99 -23.18
C LEU A 267 -3.73 25.45 -23.08
N PRO A 268 -4.39 25.12 -24.21
CA PRO A 268 -5.82 24.84 -24.27
C PRO A 268 -6.18 23.35 -24.21
N ALA A 269 -7.45 23.09 -23.88
CA ALA A 269 -8.05 21.81 -23.57
C ALA A 269 -8.78 21.15 -24.76
N THR A 270 -8.86 19.81 -24.73
CA THR A 270 -9.71 19.01 -25.63
C THR A 270 -10.59 18.06 -24.80
N GLN A 271 -11.89 18.02 -25.11
CA GLN A 271 -12.92 17.20 -24.47
C GLN A 271 -13.14 15.87 -25.21
N GLN A 272 -13.38 14.77 -24.48
CA GLN A 272 -14.34 13.76 -24.92
C GLN A 272 -14.89 12.92 -23.75
N GLY A 273 -16.17 12.55 -23.88
CA GLY A 273 -17.03 11.99 -22.85
C GLY A 273 -16.99 10.46 -22.70
N VAL A 274 -17.60 10.00 -21.61
CA VAL A 274 -17.78 8.57 -21.27
C VAL A 274 -19.21 8.36 -20.76
N PHE A 275 -19.84 7.30 -21.27
CA PHE A 275 -21.05 6.66 -20.76
C PHE A 275 -20.67 5.58 -19.73
N LEU A 276 -21.51 5.38 -18.72
CA LEU A 276 -21.49 4.19 -17.84
C LEU A 276 -22.91 3.65 -17.70
N ASP A 277 -23.00 2.33 -17.61
CA ASP A 277 -24.15 1.59 -17.08
C ASP A 277 -23.65 0.63 -15.98
N PRO A 278 -24.45 0.32 -14.93
CA PRO A 278 -24.08 -0.59 -13.85
C PRO A 278 -24.88 -1.91 -13.88
N GLU A 279 -24.29 -3.03 -13.44
CA GLU A 279 -24.88 -3.95 -12.44
C GLU A 279 -24.02 -5.23 -12.21
N GLY A 280 -23.66 -5.45 -10.93
CA GLY A 280 -23.48 -6.75 -10.27
C GLY A 280 -22.65 -7.85 -10.94
N GLU A 281 -21.32 -7.78 -10.85
CA GLU A 281 -20.44 -8.84 -11.37
C GLU A 281 -19.69 -9.61 -10.28
N ILE A 282 -19.55 -10.91 -10.53
CA ILE A 282 -18.42 -11.71 -10.07
C ILE A 282 -17.16 -10.96 -10.53
N GLU A 283 -16.37 -10.38 -9.62
CA GLU A 283 -15.08 -9.78 -10.01
C GLU A 283 -14.14 -10.93 -10.45
N VAL A 284 -14.22 -11.30 -11.73
CA VAL A 284 -13.15 -12.02 -12.42
C VAL A 284 -12.00 -11.04 -12.51
N LEU A 285 -11.11 -11.11 -11.53
CA LEU A 285 -9.92 -10.27 -11.50
C LEU A 285 -9.02 -10.66 -12.67
N LYS A 286 -9.06 -9.86 -13.74
CA LYS A 286 -8.02 -9.84 -14.78
C LYS A 286 -6.79 -9.06 -14.34
N HIS A 287 -6.58 -8.93 -13.03
CA HIS A 287 -5.38 -8.28 -12.51
C HIS A 287 -4.36 -9.36 -12.24
N LEU A 288 -3.29 -9.32 -13.04
CA LEU A 288 -2.05 -9.99 -12.75
C LEU A 288 -1.61 -9.49 -11.37
N VAL A 289 -1.79 -10.31 -10.34
CA VAL A 289 -1.14 -10.06 -9.06
C VAL A 289 0.27 -10.58 -9.26
N PRO A 290 1.30 -9.72 -9.35
CA PRO A 290 2.67 -10.22 -9.30
C PRO A 290 2.81 -10.96 -7.99
N VAL A 291 2.99 -12.28 -8.06
CA VAL A 291 3.47 -13.04 -6.91
C VAL A 291 4.91 -12.55 -6.71
N PRO A 292 5.26 -11.93 -5.57
CA PRO A 292 6.64 -11.58 -5.32
C PRO A 292 7.46 -12.86 -5.27
N LEU A 293 8.21 -13.15 -6.33
CA LEU A 293 9.17 -14.26 -6.39
C LEU A 293 10.46 -13.96 -5.59
N ASN A 294 10.49 -12.87 -4.82
CA ASN A 294 11.59 -12.57 -3.90
C ASN A 294 11.44 -13.41 -2.62
N GLY A 295 11.48 -14.72 -2.78
CA GLY A 295 11.90 -15.60 -1.71
C GLY A 295 13.38 -15.37 -1.47
N ALA A 296 13.71 -14.74 -0.34
CA ALA A 296 15.03 -14.90 0.25
C ALA A 296 15.27 -16.41 0.35
N GLN A 297 16.17 -16.94 -0.48
CA GLN A 297 16.53 -18.36 -0.48
C GLN A 297 17.17 -18.71 0.87
N SER A 298 16.35 -19.16 1.82
CA SER A 298 16.81 -20.00 2.91
C SER A 298 16.96 -21.41 2.37
N SER A 299 18.16 -21.75 1.88
CA SER A 299 18.53 -23.08 1.42
C SER A 299 18.60 -24.06 2.59
N ALA A 300 17.45 -24.61 2.99
CA ALA A 300 17.43 -25.89 3.69
C ALA A 300 17.21 -27.00 2.64
N PRO A 301 18.12 -27.99 2.52
CA PRO A 301 17.93 -29.09 1.59
C PRO A 301 16.74 -29.94 2.04
N VAL A 302 15.72 -30.02 1.19
CA VAL A 302 14.63 -30.99 1.31
C VAL A 302 15.22 -32.37 1.07
N LYS A 303 15.26 -33.20 2.11
CA LYS A 303 15.46 -34.64 1.97
C LYS A 303 14.23 -35.21 1.26
N ILE A 304 14.45 -35.71 0.05
CA ILE A 304 13.52 -36.59 -0.64
C ILE A 304 13.75 -37.98 -0.02
N GLU A 305 12.77 -38.47 0.72
CA GLU A 305 12.71 -39.89 1.09
C GLU A 305 11.82 -40.60 0.07
N ASP A 306 12.40 -41.68 -0.46
CA ASP A 306 11.98 -42.50 -1.58
C ASP A 306 10.91 -43.56 -1.21
N GLU A 307 10.39 -44.19 -2.28
CA GLU A 307 9.71 -45.49 -2.35
C GLU A 307 8.21 -45.59 -2.04
N VAL A 308 7.40 -45.45 -3.10
CA VAL A 308 6.10 -46.15 -3.23
C VAL A 308 6.30 -47.37 -4.13
N LYS A 309 6.27 -48.55 -3.51
CA LYS A 309 6.30 -49.86 -4.16
C LYS A 309 4.91 -50.17 -4.73
N VAL A 310 4.77 -50.18 -6.05
CA VAL A 310 3.53 -50.60 -6.74
C VAL A 310 3.61 -52.09 -7.06
N GLU A 311 2.88 -52.91 -6.30
CA GLU A 311 2.64 -54.32 -6.66
C GLU A 311 1.50 -54.40 -7.69
N VAL A 312 1.85 -54.81 -8.91
CA VAL A 312 0.89 -55.14 -9.95
C VAL A 312 0.45 -56.59 -9.76
N LYS A 313 -0.83 -56.78 -9.38
CA LYS A 313 -1.46 -58.09 -9.24
C LYS A 313 -2.06 -58.48 -10.60
N ILE A 314 -1.47 -59.48 -11.25
CA ILE A 314 -1.99 -60.08 -12.49
C ILE A 314 -2.88 -61.26 -12.10
N GLU A 315 -4.16 -61.21 -12.44
CA GLU A 315 -5.07 -62.38 -12.39
C GLU A 315 -4.92 -63.20 -13.68
N PRO A 316 -4.83 -64.54 -13.59
CA PRO A 316 -4.88 -65.39 -14.77
C PRO A 316 -6.34 -65.68 -15.18
N ASP A 317 -6.67 -65.32 -16.42
CA ASP A 317 -7.90 -65.73 -17.09
C ASP A 317 -7.96 -67.27 -17.20
N ILE A 318 -9.06 -67.82 -16.73
CA ILE A 318 -9.44 -69.22 -16.87
C ILE A 318 -10.16 -69.37 -18.21
N LEU A 319 -9.54 -70.06 -19.16
CA LEU A 319 -10.21 -70.58 -20.35
C LEU A 319 -10.84 -71.94 -20.02
N ALA A 320 -12.15 -72.03 -20.26
CA ALA A 320 -12.92 -73.26 -20.42
C ALA A 320 -13.21 -73.49 -21.92
#